data_AF-A0A3D9ZQS1-F1
#
_entry.id   AF-A0A3D9ZQS1-F1
#
_cell.length_a   1.000
_cell.length_b   1.000
_cell.length_c   1.000
_cell.angle_alpha   90.00
_cell.angle_beta   90.00
_cell.angle_gamma   90.00
#
_symmetry.space_group_name_H-M   'P 1'
#
loop_
_entity.id
_entity.type
_entity.pdbx_description
1 polymer ?
#
loop_
_entity_poly.entity_id
_entity_poly.type
_entity_poly.pdbx_seq_one_letter_code
_entity_poly.pdbx_strand_id
1 'polypeptide(L)'
;MSSLTRCPVLVIEPGTALAPALCDLLGVPVCAVWHGWGADVVGEIRRRQPLVVVIRPWPGFGHPQLVRLRALVDLPVVEVATGTTMDVDPEMPHPPFSAADVAEVVRRHLTAAERRELVGR
;
A
#
# COMPACT_ATOMS: atom_id res chain seq x y z
N MET A 1 1.47 20.37 -17.00
CA MET A 1 2.47 20.36 -15.91
C MET A 1 2.48 18.96 -15.30
N SER A 2 3.47 18.14 -15.64
CA SER A 2 3.57 16.77 -15.10
C SER A 2 3.94 16.84 -13.62
N SER A 3 2.97 16.55 -12.76
CA SER A 3 3.15 16.51 -11.30
C SER A 3 4.05 15.31 -10.96
N LEU A 4 5.37 15.51 -10.92
CA LEU A 4 6.37 14.53 -10.47
C LEU A 4 6.18 14.08 -8.99
N THR A 5 5.09 14.50 -8.34
CA THR A 5 4.73 14.23 -6.95
C THR A 5 3.57 13.26 -6.79
N ARG A 6 2.79 12.98 -7.85
CA ARG A 6 1.64 12.08 -7.75
C ARG A 6 2.09 10.64 -7.87
N CYS A 7 1.70 9.84 -6.88
CA CYS A 7 2.04 8.43 -6.80
C CYS A 7 0.76 7.63 -6.61
N PRO A 8 0.22 6.96 -7.64
CA PRO A 8 -1.10 6.34 -7.57
C PRO A 8 -1.19 5.26 -6.49
N VAL A 9 -0.07 4.64 -6.12
CA VAL A 9 0.02 3.63 -5.07
C VAL A 9 1.04 4.06 -4.02
N LEU A 10 0.60 4.11 -2.76
CA LEU A 10 1.46 4.33 -1.61
C LEU A 10 1.55 3.04 -0.79
N VAL A 11 2.75 2.51 -0.61
CA VAL A 11 3.02 1.31 0.20
C VAL A 11 3.62 1.74 1.53
N ILE A 12 3.01 1.27 2.61
CA ILE A 12 3.47 1.46 3.98
C ILE A 12 3.95 0.11 4.48
N GLU A 13 5.26 -0.04 4.63
CA GLU A 13 5.90 -1.29 5.03
C GLU A 13 7.15 -1.02 5.88
N PRO A 14 7.56 -1.96 6.75
CA PRO A 14 8.79 -1.84 7.53
C PRO A 14 10.05 -2.18 6.72
N GLY A 15 9.89 -2.70 5.49
CA GLY A 15 10.97 -3.12 4.59
C GLY A 15 10.89 -2.43 3.23
N THR A 16 11.58 -2.96 2.22
CA THR A 16 11.63 -2.37 0.87
C THR A 16 11.30 -3.38 -0.23
N ALA A 17 10.64 -4.49 0.10
CA ALA A 17 10.44 -5.60 -0.84
C ALA A 17 9.09 -5.54 -1.57
N LEU A 18 8.04 -5.02 -0.92
CA LEU A 18 6.70 -5.02 -1.51
C LEU A 18 6.56 -3.92 -2.57
N ALA A 19 7.07 -2.72 -2.31
CA ALA A 19 6.94 -1.60 -3.24
C ALA A 19 7.58 -1.85 -4.61
N PRO A 20 8.82 -2.38 -4.74
CA PRO A 20 9.40 -2.73 -6.04
C PRO A 20 8.59 -3.80 -6.77
N ALA A 21 8.20 -4.87 -6.07
CA ALA A 21 7.40 -5.94 -6.65
C ALA A 21 6.06 -5.43 -7.21
N LEU A 22 5.38 -4.55 -6.48
CA LEU A 22 4.14 -3.92 -6.96
C LEU A 22 4.39 -2.97 -8.13
N CYS A 23 5.51 -2.24 -8.12
CA CYS A 23 5.89 -1.36 -9.23
C CYS A 23 6.01 -2.16 -10.54
N ASP A 24 6.73 -3.29 -10.49
CA ASP A 24 6.92 -4.17 -11.65
C ASP A 24 5.61 -4.79 -12.12
N LEU A 25 4.75 -5.25 -11.21
CA LEU A 25 3.49 -5.94 -11.52
C LEU A 25 2.37 -5.01 -12.00
N LEU A 26 2.38 -3.75 -11.58
CA LEU A 26 1.34 -2.78 -11.90
C LEU A 26 1.71 -1.88 -13.09
N GLY A 27 3.01 -1.67 -13.35
CA GLY A 27 3.47 -0.75 -14.38
C GLY A 27 3.12 0.72 -14.09
N VAL A 28 2.88 1.07 -12.82
CA VAL A 28 2.57 2.43 -12.37
C VAL A 28 3.55 2.86 -11.27
N PRO A 29 3.75 4.18 -11.05
CA PRO A 29 4.62 4.63 -9.97
C PRO A 29 4.10 4.17 -8.60
N VAL A 30 4.98 3.52 -7.82
CA VAL A 30 4.72 3.07 -6.46
C VAL A 30 5.69 3.78 -5.51
N CYS A 31 5.16 4.29 -4.39
CA CYS A 31 5.96 4.99 -3.39
C CYS A 31 5.97 4.21 -2.10
N ALA A 32 7.16 3.86 -1.60
CA ALA A 32 7.30 3.29 -0.27
C ALA A 32 7.45 4.40 0.79
N VAL A 33 6.74 4.25 1.90
CA VAL A 33 6.94 5.04 3.11
C VAL A 33 7.32 4.07 4.23
N TRP A 34 8.55 4.22 4.72
CA TRP A 34 9.02 3.45 5.86
C TRP A 34 8.49 4.08 7.14
N HIS A 35 7.79 3.28 7.95
CA HIS A 35 7.28 3.76 9.23
C HIS A 35 7.97 3.01 10.38
N GLY A 36 9.28 3.25 10.51
CA GLY A 36 10.02 2.87 11.70
C GLY A 36 9.55 3.68 12.91
N TRP A 37 9.68 5.01 12.87
CA TRP A 37 9.53 5.88 14.05
C TRP A 37 9.16 7.33 13.66
N GLY A 38 7.97 7.57 13.08
CA GLY A 38 7.43 8.94 12.98
C GLY A 38 7.23 9.55 11.58
N ALA A 39 7.09 8.76 10.52
CA ALA A 39 6.56 9.30 9.27
C ALA A 39 5.04 9.56 9.45
N ASP A 40 4.60 10.81 9.34
CA ASP A 40 3.16 11.11 9.32
C ASP A 40 2.54 10.57 8.02
N VAL A 41 2.01 9.34 8.10
CA VAL A 41 1.35 8.65 6.99
C VAL A 41 0.26 9.52 6.35
N VAL A 42 -0.48 10.28 7.16
CA VAL A 42 -1.55 11.14 6.65
C VAL A 42 -0.95 12.31 5.87
N GLY A 43 0.15 12.89 6.36
CA GLY A 43 0.94 13.88 5.64
C GLY A 43 1.44 13.37 4.29
N GLU A 44 1.98 12.15 4.23
CA GLU A 44 2.45 11.53 2.99
C GLU A 44 1.31 11.26 2.01
N ILE A 45 0.15 10.81 2.49
CA ILE A 45 -1.05 10.63 1.67
C ILE A 45 -1.51 11.97 1.10
N ARG A 46 -1.58 13.03 1.91
CA ARG A 46 -1.97 14.37 1.45
C ARG A 46 -1.00 14.91 0.39
N ARG A 47 0.30 14.73 0.62
CA ARG A 47 1.36 15.22 -0.26
C ARG A 47 1.38 14.51 -1.61
N ARG A 48 1.23 13.18 -1.60
CA ARG A 48 1.37 12.33 -2.80
C ARG A 48 0.06 12.06 -3.52
N GLN A 49 -1.07 12.33 -2.85
CA GLN A 49 -2.43 12.09 -3.33
C GLN A 49 -2.58 10.71 -3.99
N PRO A 50 -2.28 9.61 -3.27
CA PRO A 50 -2.42 8.29 -3.84
C PRO A 50 -3.88 7.93 -4.08
N LEU A 51 -4.11 7.07 -5.06
CA LEU A 51 -5.42 6.49 -5.34
C LEU A 51 -5.67 5.24 -4.48
N VAL A 52 -4.59 4.57 -4.05
CA VAL A 52 -4.64 3.36 -3.22
C VAL A 52 -3.49 3.38 -2.22
N VAL A 53 -3.77 3.01 -0.98
CA VAL A 53 -2.76 2.77 0.05
C VAL A 53 -2.67 1.27 0.31
N VAL A 54 -1.46 0.71 0.29
CA VAL A 54 -1.17 -0.68 0.62
C VAL A 54 -0.40 -0.71 1.93
N ILE A 55 -0.81 -1.56 2.86
CA ILE A 55 -0.20 -1.66 4.18
C ILE A 55 0.20 -3.09 4.44
N ARG A 56 1.49 -3.31 4.65
CA ARG A 56 1.98 -4.54 5.25
C ARG A 56 2.01 -4.33 6.76
N PRO A 57 1.26 -5.07 7.58
CA PRO A 57 1.29 -4.91 9.04
C PRO A 57 2.64 -5.37 9.62
N TRP A 58 3.06 -4.75 10.74
CA TRP A 58 4.26 -5.15 11.49
C TRP A 58 4.09 -4.91 13.00
N PRO A 59 4.91 -5.53 13.86
CA PRO A 59 4.90 -5.27 15.30
C PRO A 59 5.20 -3.77 15.56
N GLY A 60 4.18 -3.00 15.93
CA GLY A 60 4.25 -1.54 16.13
C GLY A 60 3.26 -0.73 15.27
N PHE A 61 2.75 -1.30 14.18
CA PHE A 61 1.63 -0.76 13.41
C PHE A 61 0.51 -1.80 13.40
N GLY A 62 -0.32 -1.72 14.43
CA GLY A 62 -1.39 -2.67 14.69
C GLY A 62 -2.73 -2.23 14.12
N HIS A 63 -3.72 -3.09 14.38
CA HIS A 63 -5.12 -2.87 14.04
C HIS A 63 -5.67 -1.47 14.44
N PRO A 64 -5.33 -0.88 15.61
CA PRO A 64 -5.83 0.45 15.98
C PRO A 64 -5.32 1.58 15.08
N GLN A 65 -4.06 1.53 14.65
CA GLN A 65 -3.47 2.52 13.74
C GLN A 65 -4.10 2.42 12.34
N LEU A 66 -4.35 1.20 11.88
CA LEU A 66 -5.04 0.95 10.62
C LEU A 66 -6.49 1.45 10.63
N VAL A 67 -7.25 1.19 11.70
CA VAL A 67 -8.61 1.71 11.87
C VAL A 67 -8.61 3.23 11.87
N ARG A 68 -7.70 3.85 12.63
CA ARG A 68 -7.56 5.31 12.65
C ARG A 68 -7.22 5.88 11.28
N LEU A 69 -6.32 5.24 10.54
CA LEU A 69 -5.97 5.67 9.19
C LEU A 69 -7.18 5.59 8.27
N ARG A 70 -7.89 4.46 8.23
CA ARG A 70 -9.11 4.26 7.43
C ARG A 70 -10.19 5.29 7.74
N ALA A 71 -10.28 5.76 8.99
CA ALA A 71 -11.22 6.82 9.37
C ALA A 71 -10.79 8.23 8.92
N LEU A 72 -9.50 8.45 8.65
CA LEU A 72 -8.94 9.75 8.29
C LEU A 72 -8.77 9.96 6.78
N VAL A 73 -8.84 8.88 5.99
CA VAL A 73 -8.60 8.93 4.55
C VAL A 73 -9.80 8.37 3.79
N ASP A 74 -10.28 9.13 2.82
CA ASP A 74 -11.35 8.70 1.91
C ASP A 74 -10.73 8.04 0.66
N LEU A 75 -9.99 6.95 0.88
CA LEU A 75 -9.37 6.18 -0.19
C LEU A 75 -9.27 4.69 0.19
N PRO A 76 -9.18 3.78 -0.79
CA PRO A 76 -8.99 2.36 -0.55
C PRO A 76 -7.68 2.05 0.19
N VAL A 77 -7.79 1.35 1.32
CA VAL A 77 -6.65 0.84 2.09
C VAL A 77 -6.61 -0.69 1.99
N VAL A 78 -5.65 -1.21 1.24
CA VAL A 78 -5.39 -2.65 1.06
C VAL A 78 -4.44 -3.12 2.16
N GLU A 79 -4.91 -4.03 2.99
CA GLU A 79 -4.09 -4.67 4.02
C GLU A 79 -3.52 -5.97 3.48
N VAL A 80 -2.20 -6.11 3.55
CA VAL A 80 -1.50 -7.35 3.16
C VAL A 80 -1.62 -8.32 4.33
N ALA A 81 -2.58 -9.24 4.23
CA ALA A 81 -2.68 -10.33 5.19
C ALA A 81 -1.42 -11.20 5.08
N THR A 82 -0.64 -11.29 6.16
CA THR A 82 0.42 -12.30 6.28
C THR A 82 -0.26 -13.64 6.47
N GLY A 83 -0.34 -14.48 5.43
CA GLY A 83 -0.81 -15.85 5.58
C GLY A 83 0.14 -16.60 6.50
N THR A 84 -0.27 -16.99 7.69
CA THR A 84 0.56 -17.84 8.57
C THR A 84 0.81 -19.18 7.86
N THR A 85 1.97 -19.38 7.25
CA THR A 85 2.47 -20.72 7.00
C THR A 85 2.74 -21.34 8.37
N MET A 86 1.95 -22.33 8.76
CA MET A 86 2.17 -23.09 10.01
C MET A 86 3.47 -23.91 10.00
N ASP A 87 4.24 -23.89 8.90
CA ASP A 87 5.58 -24.45 8.84
C ASP A 87 6.57 -23.30 8.67
N VAL A 88 7.22 -22.94 9.77
CA VAL A 88 8.23 -21.90 9.82
C VAL A 88 9.53 -22.51 9.29
N ASP A 89 9.85 -22.22 8.04
CA ASP A 89 11.23 -22.32 7.57
C ASP A 89 12.03 -21.22 8.30
N PRO A 90 13.00 -21.57 9.18
CA PRO A 90 13.75 -20.59 9.96
C PRO A 90 14.61 -19.65 9.10
N GLU A 91 14.80 -19.94 7.80
CA GLU A 91 15.51 -19.07 6.86
C GLU A 91 14.61 -18.03 6.18
N MET A 92 13.27 -18.14 6.32
CA MET A 92 12.31 -17.17 5.80
C MET A 92 11.39 -16.62 6.91
N PRO A 93 11.79 -15.54 7.61
CA PRO A 93 11.11 -15.06 8.82
C PRO A 93 9.71 -14.47 8.60
N HIS A 94 9.25 -14.38 7.36
CA HIS A 94 7.91 -13.87 7.04
C HIS A 94 7.29 -14.72 5.93
N PRO A 95 6.01 -15.12 6.06
CA PRO A 95 5.34 -15.88 5.02
C PRO A 95 5.31 -15.09 3.71
N PRO A 96 5.40 -15.77 2.54
CA PRO A 96 5.31 -15.09 1.26
C PRO A 96 3.91 -14.53 1.10
N PHE A 97 3.76 -13.22 1.22
CA PHE A 97 2.62 -12.55 0.61
C PHE A 97 2.75 -12.74 -0.90
N SER A 98 1.66 -13.10 -1.59
CA SER A 98 1.66 -13.07 -3.05
C SER A 98 1.57 -11.61 -3.48
N ALA A 99 2.68 -11.03 -3.90
CA ALA A 99 2.70 -9.68 -4.49
C ALA A 99 1.75 -9.58 -5.70
N ALA A 100 1.52 -10.70 -6.41
CA ALA A 100 0.56 -10.80 -7.50
C ALA A 100 -0.88 -10.62 -7.03
N ASP A 101 -1.27 -11.23 -5.92
CA ASP A 101 -2.64 -11.11 -5.37
C ASP A 101 -2.89 -9.68 -4.90
N VAL A 102 -1.91 -9.08 -4.22
CA VAL A 102 -1.97 -7.67 -3.81
C VAL A 102 -2.06 -6.77 -5.04
N ALA A 103 -1.26 -7.01 -6.07
CA ALA A 103 -1.32 -6.26 -7.32
C ALA A 103 -2.68 -6.39 -8.02
N GLU A 104 -3.32 -7.56 -8.01
CA GLU A 104 -4.65 -7.74 -8.58
C GLU A 104 -5.69 -6.87 -7.87
N VAL A 105 -5.68 -6.88 -6.53
CA VAL A 105 -6.58 -6.04 -5.72
C VAL A 105 -6.33 -4.56 -5.98
N VAL A 106 -5.06 -4.13 -5.99
CA VAL A 106 -4.68 -2.74 -6.27
C VAL A 106 -5.13 -2.32 -7.66
N ARG A 107 -4.95 -3.17 -8.68
CA ARG A 107 -5.38 -2.90 -10.06
C ARG A 107 -6.88 -2.63 -10.15
N ARG A 108 -7.70 -3.44 -9.45
CA ARG A 108 -9.17 -3.22 -9.40
C ARG A 108 -9.51 -1.84 -8.82
N HIS A 109 -8.81 -1.40 -7.78
CA HIS A 109 -9.02 -0.07 -7.21
C HIS A 109 -8.56 1.07 -8.12
N LEU A 110 -7.41 0.92 -8.78
CA LEU A 110 -6.91 1.90 -9.76
C LEU A 110 -7.89 2.06 -10.92
N THR A 111 -8.34 0.96 -11.54
CA THR A 111 -9.34 1.01 -12.61
C THR A 111 -10.66 1.64 -12.15
N ALA A 112 -11.09 1.38 -10.91
CA ALA A 112 -12.29 2.00 -10.36
C ALA A 112 -12.12 3.51 -10.13
N ALA A 113 -10.93 3.97 -9.74
CA ALA A 113 -10.61 5.38 -9.57
C ALA A 113 -10.58 6.12 -10.92
N GLU A 114 -9.94 5.53 -11.94
CA GLU A 114 -9.92 6.07 -13.31
C GLU A 114 -11.34 6.23 -13.87
N ARG A 115 -12.21 5.23 -13.68
CA ARG A 115 -13.62 5.32 -14.10
C ARG A 115 -14.37 6.46 -13.41
N ARG A 116 -14.14 6.68 -12.12
CA ARG A 116 -14.77 7.80 -11.38
C ARG A 116 -14.29 9.15 -11.89
N GLU A 117 -13.00 9.28 -12.19
CA GLU A 117 -12.45 10.51 -12.77
C GLU A 117 -13.04 10.80 -14.16
N LEU A 118 -13.24 9.77 -14.99
CA LEU A 118 -13.85 9.92 -16.31
C LEU A 118 -15.33 10.31 -16.25
N VAL A 119 -16.09 9.81 -15.27
CA VAL A 119 -17.53 10.12 -15.10
C VAL A 119 -17.76 11.49 -14.43
N GLY A 120 -16.81 11.96 -13.63
CA GLY A 120 -16.89 13.26 -12.94
C GLY A 120 -16.47 14.47 -13.77
N ARG A 121 -16.07 14.27 -15.04
CA ARG A 121 -15.72 15.33 -16.01
C ARG A 121 -16.84 15.52 -17.02
#